data_AF-A0A9E2GUF5-F1
#
_entry.id   AF-A0A9E2GUF5-F1
#
_cell.length_a   1.000
_cell.length_b   1.000
_cell.length_c   1.000
_cell.angle_alpha   90.00
_cell.angle_beta   90.00
_cell.angle_gamma   90.00
#
_symmetry.space_group_name_H-M   'P 1'
#
loop_
_entity.id
_entity.type
_entity.pdbx_description
1 polymer ?
#
loop_
_entity_poly.entity_id
_entity_poly.type
_entity_poly.pdbx_seq_one_letter_code
_entity_poly.pdbx_strand_id
1 'polypeptide(L)'
;MIEIQDITFQYQKKPLFKDLEMTLKPGNLYGLLGKNGAGKTTLLKLCCGLLYPQAGRLSVFGRTPHLRQPAFLSDLFLVPEEFLLPPVSGALYQQMLAPLYPAFSAERFEAHLREFELELPGRLDRLSHGQKKKFLLAFGLATGARFLLLDEPTNGLDIPAKGQFRKILASELDDSRII
;
A
#
# COMPACT_ATOMS: atom_id res chain seq x y z
N MET A 1 8.45 12.04 3.84
CA MET A 1 8.80 12.67 2.56
C MET A 1 9.42 11.61 1.67
N ILE A 2 9.09 11.60 0.39
CA ILE A 2 9.71 10.72 -0.62
C ILE A 2 10.54 11.61 -1.52
N GLU A 3 11.79 11.21 -1.75
CA GLU A 3 12.74 11.90 -2.61
C GLU A 3 13.28 10.92 -3.64
N ILE A 4 13.07 11.26 -4.91
CA ILE A 4 13.52 10.52 -6.08
C ILE A 4 14.43 11.46 -6.87
N GLN A 5 15.68 11.07 -7.06
CA GLN A 5 16.70 11.85 -7.74
C GLN A 5 17.37 10.98 -8.81
N ASP A 6 17.31 11.42 -10.07
CA ASP A 6 17.97 10.79 -11.21
C ASP A 6 17.70 9.28 -11.35
N ILE A 7 16.51 8.82 -10.98
CA ILE A 7 16.22 7.38 -10.98
C ILE A 7 16.12 6.87 -12.41
N THR A 8 17.00 5.91 -12.73
CA THR A 8 16.96 5.14 -13.97
C THR A 8 16.65 3.67 -13.67
N PHE A 9 15.69 3.12 -14.39
CA PHE A 9 15.26 1.73 -14.22
C PHE A 9 14.74 1.12 -15.53
N GLN A 10 15.12 -0.12 -15.78
CA GLN A 10 14.61 -0.95 -16.88
C GLN A 10 14.49 -2.42 -16.47
N TYR A 11 13.45 -3.12 -16.95
CA TYR A 11 13.35 -4.59 -16.79
C TYR A 11 14.16 -5.35 -17.83
N GLN A 12 14.18 -4.85 -19.07
CA GLN A 12 14.90 -5.46 -20.19
C GLN A 12 15.63 -4.36 -20.98
N LYS A 13 15.51 -4.32 -22.31
CA LYS A 13 16.29 -3.42 -23.16
C LYS A 13 15.75 -1.98 -23.25
N LYS A 14 14.50 -1.73 -22.86
CA LYS A 14 13.90 -0.40 -22.94
C LYS A 14 13.85 0.26 -21.55
N PRO A 15 14.42 1.47 -21.38
CA PRO A 15 14.30 2.20 -20.12
C PRO A 15 12.83 2.53 -19.84
N LEU A 16 12.39 2.21 -18.64
CA LEU A 16 11.06 2.58 -18.15
C LEU A 16 11.10 3.96 -17.50
N PHE A 17 12.13 4.19 -16.69
CA PHE A 17 12.46 5.49 -16.12
C PHE A 17 13.87 5.87 -16.57
N LYS A 18 14.03 7.13 -16.96
CA LYS A 18 15.31 7.75 -17.27
C LYS A 18 15.32 9.09 -16.56
N ASP A 19 16.26 9.27 -15.65
CA ASP A 19 16.48 10.51 -14.89
C ASP A 19 15.19 11.01 -14.20
N LEU A 20 14.43 10.09 -13.58
CA LEU A 20 13.18 10.44 -12.90
C LEU A 20 13.48 11.22 -11.61
N GLU A 21 12.88 12.40 -11.51
CA GLU A 21 12.90 13.25 -10.32
C GLU A 21 11.49 13.46 -9.75
N MET A 22 11.35 13.35 -8.44
CA MET A 22 10.07 13.56 -7.75
C MET A 22 10.29 13.84 -6.27
N THR A 23 9.47 14.72 -5.71
CA THR A 23 9.41 14.95 -4.26
C THR A 23 7.96 14.93 -3.78
N LEU A 24 7.65 14.06 -2.82
CA LEU A 24 6.32 13.95 -2.21
C LEU A 24 6.41 14.24 -0.71
N LYS A 25 5.53 15.10 -0.21
CA LYS A 25 5.53 15.55 1.18
C LYS A 25 4.55 14.73 2.02
N PRO A 26 4.83 14.50 3.32
CA PRO A 26 3.85 13.97 4.27
C PRO A 26 2.58 14.82 4.32
N GLY A 27 1.49 14.25 4.82
CA GLY A 27 0.19 14.91 4.95
C GLY A 27 -0.66 14.89 3.68
N ASN A 28 -0.31 14.04 2.70
CA ASN A 28 -0.92 14.11 1.38
C ASN A 28 -1.29 12.72 0.84
N LEU A 29 -2.41 12.70 0.10
CA LEU A 29 -2.84 11.60 -0.75
C LEU A 29 -2.43 11.92 -2.20
N TYR A 30 -1.62 11.07 -2.81
CA TYR A 30 -1.14 11.27 -4.17
C TYR A 30 -1.77 10.28 -5.15
N GLY A 31 -2.35 10.81 -6.23
CA GLY A 31 -2.83 10.00 -7.35
C GLY A 31 -1.76 9.83 -8.42
N LEU A 32 -1.26 8.60 -8.62
CA LEU A 32 -0.36 8.29 -9.73
C LEU A 32 -1.16 7.87 -10.98
N LEU A 33 -1.24 8.76 -11.96
CA LEU A 33 -2.01 8.56 -13.18
C LEU A 33 -1.10 8.26 -14.38
N GLY A 34 -1.54 7.33 -15.23
CA GLY A 34 -0.81 6.95 -16.43
C GLY A 34 -1.44 5.74 -17.12
N LYS A 35 -1.15 5.56 -18.42
CA LYS A 35 -1.62 4.40 -19.19
C LYS A 35 -1.07 3.08 -18.61
N ASN A 36 -1.68 1.96 -18.99
CA ASN A 36 -1.13 0.65 -18.66
C ASN A 36 0.28 0.51 -19.29
N GLY A 37 1.23 -0.02 -18.51
CA GLY A 37 2.63 -0.08 -18.91
C GLY A 37 3.43 1.22 -18.74
N ALA A 38 2.84 2.32 -18.23
CA ALA A 38 3.58 3.56 -17.94
C ALA A 38 4.54 3.44 -16.75
N GLY A 39 4.54 2.31 -16.04
CA GLY A 39 5.46 2.04 -14.93
C GLY A 39 4.92 2.36 -13.54
N LYS A 40 3.61 2.60 -13.38
CA LYS A 40 2.98 2.91 -12.07
C LYS A 40 3.35 1.90 -10.98
N THR A 41 3.02 0.62 -11.19
CA THR A 41 3.39 -0.49 -10.30
C THR A 41 4.91 -0.59 -10.08
N THR A 42 5.72 -0.29 -11.10
CA THR A 42 7.19 -0.29 -10.96
C THR A 42 7.65 0.81 -10.02
N LEU A 43 7.07 2.02 -10.10
CA LEU A 43 7.39 3.11 -9.19
C LEU A 43 7.01 2.74 -7.76
N LEU A 44 5.82 2.20 -7.53
CA LEU A 44 5.41 1.72 -6.20
C LEU A 44 6.38 0.67 -5.66
N LYS A 45 6.78 -0.30 -6.50
CA LYS A 45 7.75 -1.35 -6.15
C LYS A 45 9.15 -0.82 -5.83
N LEU A 46 9.63 0.21 -6.53
CA LEU A 46 10.87 0.90 -6.20
C LEU A 46 10.74 1.58 -4.83
N CYS A 47 9.67 2.37 -4.63
CA CYS A 47 9.44 3.09 -3.38
C CYS A 47 9.28 2.17 -2.16
N CYS A 48 8.73 0.97 -2.31
CA CYS A 48 8.58 0.00 -1.22
C CYS A 48 9.75 -1.00 -1.10
N GLY A 49 10.82 -0.83 -1.89
CA GLY A 49 12.02 -1.66 -1.83
C GLY A 49 11.81 -3.10 -2.30
N LEU A 50 10.84 -3.33 -3.19
CA LEU A 50 10.68 -4.60 -3.93
C LEU A 50 11.49 -4.61 -5.23
N LEU A 51 11.85 -3.44 -5.76
CA LEU A 51 12.77 -3.25 -6.87
C LEU A 51 13.90 -2.30 -6.50
N TYR A 52 14.96 -2.34 -7.29
CA TYR A 52 16.21 -1.64 -7.06
C TYR A 52 16.49 -0.76 -8.28
N PRO A 53 16.70 0.56 -8.10
CA PRO A 53 17.10 1.40 -9.22
C PRO A 53 18.50 1.01 -9.71
N GLN A 54 18.76 1.21 -11.00
CA GLN A 54 20.08 0.94 -11.58
C GLN A 54 21.02 2.14 -11.45
N ALA A 55 20.46 3.34 -11.38
CA ALA A 55 21.15 4.58 -11.07
C ALA A 55 20.19 5.54 -10.35
N GLY A 56 20.76 6.58 -9.74
CA GLY A 56 20.02 7.57 -8.96
C GLY A 56 19.86 7.20 -7.49
N ARG A 57 19.10 8.02 -6.75
CA ARG A 57 18.85 7.86 -5.32
C ARG A 57 17.36 7.94 -5.03
N LEU A 58 16.91 7.06 -4.13
CA LEU A 58 15.54 6.98 -3.66
C LEU A 58 15.54 6.89 -2.14
N SER A 59 14.86 7.85 -1.52
CA SER A 59 14.68 7.96 -0.07
C SER A 59 13.20 8.08 0.26
N VAL A 60 12.76 7.33 1.27
CA VAL A 60 11.41 7.39 1.81
C VAL A 60 11.52 7.57 3.31
N PHE A 61 11.05 8.72 3.80
CA PHE A 61 11.18 9.16 5.19
C PHE A 61 12.63 9.07 5.71
N GLY A 62 13.59 9.49 4.88
CA GLY A 62 15.02 9.49 5.21
C GLY A 62 15.67 8.11 5.19
N ARG A 63 14.97 7.08 4.67
CA ARG A 63 15.46 5.71 4.60
C ARG A 63 15.53 5.23 3.16
N THR A 64 16.50 4.38 2.87
CA THR A 64 16.68 3.79 1.55
C THR A 64 15.84 2.51 1.43
N PRO A 65 14.77 2.48 0.60
CA PRO A 65 13.79 1.39 0.63
C PRO A 65 14.36 -0.01 0.37
N HIS A 66 15.32 -0.10 -0.56
CA HIS A 66 15.87 -1.38 -1.02
C HIS A 66 16.72 -2.09 0.05
N LEU A 67 17.13 -1.39 1.12
CA LEU A 67 17.80 -2.02 2.27
C LEU A 67 16.82 -2.77 3.18
N ARG A 68 15.50 -2.55 3.00
CA ARG A 68 14.41 -3.28 3.68
C ARG A 68 14.60 -3.42 5.20
N GLN A 69 15.11 -2.37 5.83
CA GLN A 69 15.34 -2.35 7.28
C GLN A 69 14.01 -2.56 8.03
N PRO A 70 13.99 -3.32 9.15
CA PRO A 70 12.75 -3.60 9.89
C PRO A 70 11.97 -2.35 10.28
N ALA A 71 12.66 -1.28 10.65
CA ALA A 71 12.03 -0.01 10.97
C ALA A 71 11.28 0.60 9.77
N PHE A 72 11.78 0.42 8.53
CA PHE A 72 11.11 0.88 7.32
C PHE A 72 9.90 -0.01 6.99
N LEU A 73 10.07 -1.33 7.09
CA LEU A 73 8.99 -2.28 6.77
C LEU A 73 7.81 -2.20 7.75
N SER A 74 8.06 -1.89 9.03
CA SER A 74 7.02 -1.69 10.04
C SER A 74 6.22 -0.39 9.88
N ASP A 75 6.62 0.47 8.93
CA ASP A 75 6.01 1.77 8.65
C ASP A 75 5.58 1.89 7.16
N LEU A 76 5.53 0.75 6.48
CA LEU A 76 5.16 0.59 5.07
C LEU A 76 4.09 -0.48 4.95
N PHE A 77 3.00 -0.19 4.23
CA PHE A 77 2.06 -1.21 3.76
C PHE A 77 1.79 -1.06 2.26
N LEU A 78 1.77 -2.18 1.53
CA LEU A 78 1.42 -2.21 0.11
C LEU A 78 0.16 -3.06 -0.07
N VAL A 79 -0.84 -2.48 -0.72
CA VAL A 79 -1.98 -3.21 -1.28
C VAL A 79 -1.72 -3.36 -2.78
N PRO A 80 -1.20 -4.52 -3.25
CA PRO A 80 -0.91 -4.68 -4.67
C PRO A 80 -2.19 -4.91 -5.47
N GLU A 81 -2.08 -4.79 -6.79
CA GLU A 81 -3.16 -5.11 -7.73
C GLU A 81 -3.45 -6.61 -7.68
N GLU A 82 -2.41 -7.42 -7.85
CA GLU A 82 -2.45 -8.88 -7.73
C GLU A 82 -1.99 -9.32 -6.34
N PHE A 83 -2.82 -10.11 -5.66
CA PHE A 83 -2.55 -10.60 -4.32
C PHE A 83 -3.20 -11.95 -4.09
N LEU A 84 -2.63 -12.69 -3.14
CA LEU A 84 -3.19 -13.92 -2.59
C LEU A 84 -3.28 -13.75 -1.08
N LEU A 85 -4.40 -14.18 -0.49
CA LEU A 85 -4.52 -14.27 0.96
C LEU A 85 -4.31 -15.73 1.40
N PRO A 86 -3.60 -15.95 2.51
CA PRO A 86 -3.32 -17.29 3.00
C PRO A 86 -4.59 -18.00 3.47
N PRO A 87 -4.60 -19.35 3.53
CA PRO A 87 -5.75 -20.16 3.96
C PRO A 87 -5.91 -20.17 5.49
N VAL A 88 -5.99 -18.98 6.10
CA VAL A 88 -6.13 -18.73 7.54
C VAL A 88 -7.36 -17.86 7.80
N SER A 89 -7.78 -17.77 9.07
CA SER A 89 -8.83 -16.82 9.47
C SER A 89 -8.31 -15.38 9.48
N GLY A 90 -9.23 -14.42 9.33
CA GLY A 90 -8.92 -13.00 9.48
C GLY A 90 -8.36 -12.67 10.87
N ALA A 91 -8.87 -13.35 11.91
CA ALA A 91 -8.36 -13.23 13.28
C ALA A 91 -6.90 -13.67 13.40
N LEU A 92 -6.54 -14.83 12.83
CA LEU A 92 -5.16 -15.32 12.85
C LEU A 92 -4.24 -14.41 12.01
N TYR A 93 -4.71 -13.95 10.85
CA TYR A 93 -3.99 -12.99 10.02
C TYR A 93 -3.66 -11.70 10.80
N GLN A 94 -4.66 -11.14 11.50
CA GLN A 94 -4.47 -9.98 12.36
C GLN A 94 -3.47 -10.27 13.49
N GLN A 95 -3.64 -11.39 14.21
CA GLN A 95 -2.75 -11.77 15.30
C GLN A 95 -1.28 -11.91 14.86
N MET A 96 -1.04 -12.42 13.65
CA MET A 96 0.31 -12.60 13.13
C MET A 96 0.94 -11.31 12.62
N LEU A 97 0.18 -10.46 11.94
CA LEU A 97 0.74 -9.31 11.22
C LEU A 97 0.60 -7.98 11.97
N ALA A 98 -0.44 -7.79 12.78
CA ALA A 98 -0.61 -6.56 13.56
C ALA A 98 0.60 -6.21 14.44
N PRO A 99 1.27 -7.17 15.12
CA PRO A 99 2.46 -6.86 15.93
C PRO A 99 3.66 -6.31 15.14
N LEU A 100 3.67 -6.47 13.81
CA LEU A 100 4.71 -5.92 12.94
C LEU A 100 4.53 -4.42 12.69
N TYR A 101 3.38 -3.86 13.04
CA TYR A 101 3.02 -2.46 12.85
C TYR A 101 2.79 -1.80 14.21
N PRO A 102 3.75 -1.01 14.73
CA PRO A 102 3.66 -0.41 16.06
C PRO A 102 2.44 0.50 16.27
N ALA A 103 1.91 1.07 15.20
CA ALA A 103 0.75 1.96 15.20
C ALA A 103 -0.56 1.26 14.81
N PHE A 104 -0.59 -0.07 14.72
CA PHE A 104 -1.79 -0.81 14.35
C PHE A 104 -2.94 -0.53 15.33
N SER A 105 -4.14 -0.29 14.80
CA SER A 105 -5.34 -0.07 15.60
C SER A 105 -6.40 -1.13 15.28
N ALA A 106 -6.64 -2.04 16.23
CA ALA A 106 -7.70 -3.04 16.12
C ALA A 106 -9.09 -2.39 16.02
N GLU A 107 -9.31 -1.32 16.78
CA GLU A 107 -10.56 -0.54 16.73
C GLU A 107 -10.82 0.02 15.32
N ARG A 108 -9.82 0.64 14.69
CA ARG A 108 -9.94 1.14 13.31
C ARG A 108 -10.14 0.00 12.33
N PHE A 109 -9.42 -1.10 12.48
CA PHE A 109 -9.60 -2.27 11.62
C PHE A 109 -11.04 -2.78 11.66
N GLU A 110 -11.62 -2.94 12.84
CA GLU A 110 -13.04 -3.33 13.02
C GLU A 110 -14.01 -2.27 12.47
N ALA A 111 -13.71 -0.98 12.62
CA ALA A 111 -14.51 0.09 12.04
C ALA A 111 -14.49 0.07 10.50
N HIS A 112 -13.33 -0.17 9.89
CA HIS A 112 -13.18 -0.28 8.43
C HIS A 112 -13.90 -1.51 7.88
N LEU A 113 -13.80 -2.66 8.57
CA LEU A 113 -14.55 -3.86 8.22
C LEU A 113 -16.07 -3.60 8.23
N ARG A 114 -16.57 -2.92 9.27
CA ARG A 114 -17.97 -2.51 9.37
C ARG A 114 -18.40 -1.57 8.24
N GLU A 115 -17.60 -0.55 7.93
CA GLU A 115 -17.88 0.38 6.82
C GLU A 115 -17.90 -0.32 5.47
N PHE A 116 -17.08 -1.36 5.28
CA PHE A 116 -17.10 -2.21 4.07
C PHE A 116 -18.20 -3.27 4.05
N GLU A 117 -19.01 -3.35 5.10
CA GLU A 117 -20.02 -4.40 5.31
C GLU A 117 -19.41 -5.80 5.22
N LEU A 118 -18.23 -5.98 5.81
CA LEU A 118 -17.49 -7.23 5.81
C LEU A 118 -17.32 -7.75 7.23
N GLU A 119 -17.90 -8.90 7.54
CA GLU A 119 -17.62 -9.60 8.79
C GLU A 119 -16.19 -10.15 8.82
N LEU A 120 -15.63 -10.31 10.02
CA LEU A 120 -14.31 -10.90 10.16
C LEU A 120 -14.32 -12.35 9.62
N PRO A 121 -13.54 -12.64 8.56
CA PRO A 121 -13.71 -13.88 7.83
C PRO A 121 -13.10 -15.06 8.58
N GLY A 122 -13.84 -16.17 8.68
CA GLY A 122 -13.31 -17.42 9.22
C GLY A 122 -12.21 -18.04 8.33
N ARG A 123 -12.22 -17.73 7.02
CA ARG A 123 -11.19 -18.14 6.05
C ARG A 123 -11.01 -17.09 4.95
N LEU A 124 -9.79 -16.57 4.82
CA LEU A 124 -9.46 -15.53 3.85
C LEU A 124 -9.36 -16.04 2.40
N ASP A 125 -8.90 -17.27 2.20
CA ASP A 125 -8.74 -17.87 0.87
C ASP A 125 -10.09 -18.09 0.15
N ARG A 126 -11.17 -18.27 0.91
CA ARG A 126 -12.53 -18.52 0.41
C ARG A 126 -13.32 -17.26 0.05
N LEU A 127 -12.81 -16.09 0.40
CA LEU A 127 -13.44 -14.82 0.05
C LEU A 127 -13.43 -14.58 -1.47
N SER A 128 -14.44 -13.86 -1.96
CA SER A 128 -14.43 -13.32 -3.32
C SER A 128 -13.27 -12.34 -3.49
N HIS A 129 -12.84 -12.08 -4.73
CA HIS A 129 -11.74 -11.15 -4.99
C HIS A 129 -12.00 -9.76 -4.38
N GLY A 130 -13.22 -9.24 -4.52
CA GLY A 130 -13.63 -7.96 -3.92
C GLY A 130 -13.64 -7.98 -2.39
N GLN A 131 -14.09 -9.07 -1.75
CA GLN A 131 -14.03 -9.22 -0.30
C GLN A 131 -12.59 -9.30 0.22
N LYS A 132 -11.70 -10.00 -0.50
CA LYS A 132 -10.27 -10.03 -0.16
C LYS A 132 -9.65 -8.63 -0.28
N LYS A 133 -9.99 -7.86 -1.32
CA LYS A 133 -9.52 -6.47 -1.47
C LYS A 133 -10.04 -5.58 -0.33
N LYS A 134 -11.33 -5.67 0.02
CA LYS A 134 -11.92 -4.96 1.18
C LYS A 134 -11.18 -5.29 2.49
N PHE A 135 -10.95 -6.57 2.77
CA PHE A 135 -10.19 -7.01 3.94
C PHE A 135 -8.77 -6.42 3.95
N LEU A 136 -8.05 -6.50 2.83
CA LEU A 136 -6.68 -6.02 2.72
C LEU A 136 -6.58 -4.50 2.83
N LEU A 137 -7.54 -3.75 2.26
CA LEU A 137 -7.65 -2.30 2.42
C LEU A 137 -7.95 -1.93 3.88
N ALA A 138 -8.90 -2.60 4.52
CA ALA A 138 -9.22 -2.39 5.93
C ALA A 138 -8.00 -2.64 6.82
N PHE A 139 -7.30 -3.76 6.62
CA PHE A 139 -6.08 -4.06 7.38
C PHE A 139 -4.97 -3.05 7.10
N GLY A 140 -4.72 -2.74 5.82
CA GLY A 140 -3.67 -1.82 5.39
C GLY A 140 -3.84 -0.41 5.94
N LEU A 141 -5.06 0.12 5.94
CA LEU A 141 -5.37 1.44 6.50
C LEU A 141 -5.17 1.43 8.02
N ALA A 142 -5.63 0.37 8.71
CA ALA A 142 -5.51 0.21 10.15
C ALA A 142 -4.09 -0.07 10.66
N THR A 143 -3.11 -0.33 9.79
CA THR A 143 -1.70 -0.47 10.19
C THR A 143 -1.13 0.77 10.85
N GLY A 144 -1.68 1.95 10.55
CA GLY A 144 -1.10 3.22 10.98
C GLY A 144 0.26 3.52 10.32
N ALA A 145 0.66 2.75 9.30
CA ALA A 145 1.88 3.00 8.54
C ALA A 145 1.84 4.39 7.91
N ARG A 146 2.93 5.15 8.05
CA ARG A 146 3.10 6.46 7.42
C ARG A 146 3.26 6.36 5.92
N PHE A 147 3.67 5.21 5.41
CA PHE A 147 3.77 4.98 3.98
C PHE A 147 2.81 3.88 3.52
N LEU A 148 1.67 4.27 2.98
CA LEU A 148 0.69 3.34 2.42
C LEU A 148 0.74 3.45 0.90
N LEU A 149 0.89 2.31 0.22
CA LEU A 149 0.89 2.25 -1.24
C LEU A 149 -0.29 1.41 -1.70
N LEU A 150 -1.07 1.95 -2.61
CA LEU A 150 -2.28 1.34 -3.11
C LEU A 150 -2.18 1.19 -4.63
N ASP A 151 -1.97 -0.04 -5.10
CA ASP A 151 -1.94 -0.34 -6.52
C ASP A 151 -3.33 -0.77 -6.99
N GLU A 152 -3.91 0.04 -7.88
CA GLU A 152 -5.26 -0.13 -8.42
C GLU A 152 -6.30 -0.46 -7.31
N PRO A 153 -6.42 0.36 -6.23
CA PRO A 153 -7.17 0.00 -5.02
C PRO A 153 -8.66 -0.19 -5.26
N THR A 154 -9.20 0.48 -6.28
CA THR A 154 -10.63 0.41 -6.61
C THR A 154 -10.99 -0.72 -7.57
N ASN A 155 -10.00 -1.43 -8.12
CA ASN A 155 -10.27 -2.56 -9.00
C ASN A 155 -10.81 -3.75 -8.18
N GLY A 156 -11.82 -4.42 -8.73
CA GLY A 156 -12.53 -5.50 -8.03
C GLY A 156 -13.52 -5.03 -6.94
N LEU A 157 -13.59 -3.72 -6.65
CA LEU A 157 -14.63 -3.16 -5.77
C LEU A 157 -15.90 -2.84 -6.56
N ASP A 158 -17.05 -3.19 -5.99
CA ASP A 158 -18.35 -2.78 -6.49
C ASP A 158 -18.58 -1.26 -6.31
N ILE A 159 -19.66 -0.75 -6.90
CA ILE A 159 -19.96 0.70 -6.89
C ILE A 159 -20.09 1.24 -5.46
N PRO A 160 -20.83 0.59 -4.53
CA PRO A 160 -20.90 1.04 -3.14
C PRO A 160 -19.55 1.02 -2.44
N ALA A 161 -18.75 -0.05 -2.61
CA ALA A 161 -17.45 -0.18 -1.94
C ALA A 161 -16.44 0.87 -2.37
N LYS A 162 -16.52 1.40 -3.60
CA LYS A 162 -15.70 2.55 -4.00
C LYS A 162 -16.03 3.81 -3.19
N GLY A 163 -17.30 4.01 -2.86
CA GLY A 163 -17.74 5.10 -1.97
C GLY A 163 -17.26 4.91 -0.54
N GLN A 164 -17.48 3.71 0.02
CA GLN A 164 -17.01 3.32 1.35
C GLN A 164 -15.48 3.48 1.47
N PHE A 165 -14.73 2.99 0.47
CA PHE A 165 -13.27 3.13 0.44
C PHE A 165 -12.82 4.59 0.49
N ARG A 166 -13.43 5.49 -0.31
CA ARG A 166 -13.09 6.92 -0.27
C ARG A 166 -13.36 7.54 1.10
N LYS A 167 -14.45 7.15 1.76
CA LYS A 167 -14.79 7.63 3.10
C LYS A 167 -13.78 7.18 4.14
N ILE A 168 -13.39 5.90 4.12
CA ILE A 168 -12.36 5.36 5.02
C ILE A 168 -11.02 6.05 4.75
N LEU A 169 -10.63 6.18 3.48
CA LEU A 169 -9.39 6.81 3.09
C LEU A 169 -9.31 8.25 3.62
N ALA A 170 -10.40 9.02 3.50
CA ALA A 170 -10.47 10.38 4.02
C ALA A 170 -10.35 10.45 5.56
N SER A 171 -10.89 9.48 6.29
CA SER A 171 -10.75 9.43 7.76
C SER A 171 -9.35 9.05 8.25
N GLU A 172 -8.53 8.47 7.38
CA GLU A 172 -7.20 7.95 7.69
C GLU A 172 -6.06 8.90 7.27
N LEU A 173 -6.40 10.06 6.71
CA LEU A 173 -5.42 11.11 6.39
C LEU A 173 -4.97 11.83 7.66
N ASP A 174 -3.66 11.91 7.83
CA ASP A 174 -3.01 12.74 8.84
C ASP A 174 -1.72 13.36 8.28
N ASP A 175 -1.21 14.39 8.96
CA ASP A 175 -0.06 15.20 8.54
C ASP A 175 1.27 14.42 8.42
N SER A 176 1.32 13.19 8.93
CA SER A 176 2.51 12.34 8.93
C SER A 176 2.53 11.32 7.79
N ARG A 177 1.39 11.04 7.14
CA ARG A 177 1.26 9.97 6.15
C ARG A 177 1.50 10.44 4.71
N ILE A 178 1.94 9.50 3.88
CA ILE A 178 1.89 9.56 2.42
C ILE A 178 1.10 8.33 1.99
N ILE A 179 -0.01 8.56 1.28
CA ILE A 179 -0.86 7.53 0.68
C ILE A 179 -0.83 7.66 -0.84
#